data_AF-A0A957NG49-F1
#
_entry.id   AF-A0A957NG49-F1
#
_cell.length_a   1.000
_cell.length_b   1.000
_cell.length_c   1.000
_cell.angle_alpha   90.00
_cell.angle_beta   90.00
_cell.angle_gamma   90.00
#
_symmetry.space_group_name_H-M   'P 1'
#
loop_
_entity.id
_entity.type
_entity.pdbx_description
1 polymer ?
#
loop_
_entity_poly.entity_id
_entity_poly.type
_entity_poly.pdbx_seq_one_letter_code
_entity_poly.pdbx_strand_id
1 'polypeptide(L)'
;MQTYSHFIITAGLKRVAARRRWLPVRGRAFLLGSVLPDLPLLLLTLWYFADIRWLRPEMADAQLFGAWYDDLFFNNLLWIVSHNLFHAPLIILSLGLIGWRGWKQGRGWGLALLWFAMGCGLHSLIDIFTHHHDGPLLLFPFDLSLRFQSPVSYWDPRHYGRLFAPLEHLLDVVLLLWLWRSRSTAESGQVA
;
A
#
# COMPACT_ATOMS: atom_id res chain seq x y z
N MET A 1 4.88 1.43 5.66
CA MET A 1 4.78 0.06 6.23
C MET A 1 5.13 -0.96 5.17
N GLN A 2 5.30 -2.24 5.53
CA GLN A 2 5.53 -3.30 4.54
C GLN A 2 4.25 -3.63 3.76
N THR A 3 4.38 -3.97 2.47
CA THR A 3 3.24 -4.28 1.59
C THR A 3 2.37 -5.42 2.11
N TYR A 4 2.98 -6.44 2.73
CA TYR A 4 2.22 -7.56 3.28
C TYR A 4 1.39 -7.15 4.49
N SER A 5 1.86 -6.21 5.31
CA SER A 5 1.13 -5.69 6.47
C SER A 5 -0.13 -4.96 6.01
N HIS A 6 -0.01 -4.12 4.98
CA HIS A 6 -1.15 -3.47 4.33
C HIS A 6 -2.19 -4.49 3.85
N PHE A 7 -1.74 -5.58 3.22
CA PHE A 7 -2.62 -6.65 2.76
C PHE A 7 -3.31 -7.38 3.92
N ILE A 8 -2.58 -7.72 4.99
CA ILE A 8 -3.11 -8.45 6.16
C ILE A 8 -4.15 -7.60 6.89
N ILE A 9 -3.86 -6.32 7.13
CA ILE A 9 -4.81 -5.36 7.72
C ILE A 9 -6.06 -5.25 6.84
N THR A 10 -5.88 -5.09 5.53
CA THR A 10 -6.99 -4.99 4.57
C THR A 10 -7.83 -6.28 4.53
N ALA A 11 -7.20 -7.45 4.61
CA ALA A 11 -7.89 -8.73 4.71
C ALA A 11 -8.72 -8.84 6.00
N GLY A 12 -8.20 -8.32 7.11
CA GLY A 12 -8.92 -8.24 8.36
C GLY A 12 -10.16 -7.34 8.29
N LEU A 13 -10.00 -6.12 7.76
CA LEU A 13 -11.12 -5.19 7.57
C LEU A 13 -12.14 -5.72 6.58
N LYS A 14 -11.71 -6.36 5.48
CA LYS A 14 -12.59 -7.05 4.54
C LYS A 14 -13.46 -8.08 5.26
N ARG A 15 -12.89 -8.87 6.17
CA ARG A 15 -13.65 -9.86 6.96
C ARG A 15 -14.71 -9.19 7.83
N VAL A 16 -14.36 -8.11 8.53
CA VAL A 16 -15.31 -7.34 9.36
C VAL A 16 -16.42 -6.75 8.50
N ALA A 17 -16.08 -6.15 7.36
CA ALA A 17 -17.03 -5.57 6.42
C ALA A 17 -17.97 -6.63 5.82
N ALA A 18 -17.45 -7.80 5.45
CA ALA A 18 -18.24 -8.88 4.85
C ALA A 18 -19.29 -9.48 5.80
N ARG A 19 -19.14 -9.31 7.12
CA ARG A 19 -20.17 -9.71 8.10
C ARG A 19 -21.38 -8.77 8.08
N ARG A 20 -21.25 -7.56 7.53
CA ARG A 20 -22.34 -6.59 7.43
C ARG A 20 -23.13 -6.84 6.15
N ARG A 21 -24.28 -7.53 6.26
CA ARG A 21 -25.14 -7.91 5.12
C ARG A 21 -25.59 -6.73 4.24
N TRP A 22 -25.68 -5.54 4.79
CA TRP A 22 -26.10 -4.33 4.08
C TRP A 22 -24.98 -3.66 3.25
N LEU A 23 -23.73 -4.11 3.40
CA LEU A 23 -22.58 -3.52 2.72
C LEU A 23 -22.09 -4.46 1.60
N PRO A 24 -22.29 -4.12 0.31
CA PRO A 24 -21.83 -4.97 -0.77
C PRO A 24 -20.30 -4.81 -0.96
N VAL A 25 -19.53 -5.75 -0.40
CA VAL A 25 -18.05 -5.71 -0.41
C VAL A 25 -17.49 -6.33 -1.69
N ARG A 26 -16.64 -5.58 -2.42
CA ARG A 26 -15.83 -6.13 -3.53
C ARG A 26 -14.44 -6.51 -3.03
N GLY A 27 -14.37 -7.63 -2.32
CA GLY A 27 -13.18 -8.02 -1.56
C GLY A 27 -11.90 -8.18 -2.37
N ARG A 28 -11.96 -8.64 -3.63
CA ARG A 28 -10.77 -8.74 -4.51
C ARG A 28 -10.22 -7.35 -4.85
N ALA A 29 -11.09 -6.41 -5.19
CA ALA A 29 -10.70 -5.04 -5.51
C ALA A 29 -10.11 -4.33 -4.29
N PHE A 30 -10.70 -4.54 -3.11
CA PHE A 30 -10.18 -3.98 -1.86
C PHE A 30 -8.76 -4.48 -1.55
N LEU A 31 -8.54 -5.79 -1.64
CA LEU A 31 -7.21 -6.38 -1.45
C LEU A 31 -6.21 -5.93 -2.52
N LEU A 32 -6.63 -5.82 -3.78
CA LEU A 32 -5.78 -5.32 -4.85
C LEU A 32 -5.30 -3.89 -4.57
N GLY A 33 -6.20 -3.03 -4.06
CA GLY A 33 -5.87 -1.66 -3.68
C GLY A 33 -4.86 -1.56 -2.53
N SER A 34 -4.72 -2.59 -1.70
CA SER A 34 -3.72 -2.62 -0.62
C SER A 34 -2.31 -3.00 -1.06
N VAL A 35 -2.14 -3.45 -2.31
CA VAL A 35 -0.85 -3.96 -2.85
C VAL A 35 -0.36 -3.12 -4.02
N LEU A 36 -1.26 -2.72 -4.93
CA LEU A 36 -0.90 -1.96 -6.12
C LEU A 36 -0.14 -0.65 -5.89
N PRO A 37 -0.36 0.09 -4.79
CA PRO A 37 0.41 1.30 -4.52
C PRO A 37 1.94 1.05 -4.45
N ASP A 38 2.38 -0.08 -3.90
CA ASP A 38 3.81 -0.42 -3.76
C ASP A 38 4.44 -1.06 -5.02
N LEU A 39 3.62 -1.50 -5.97
CA LEU A 39 4.10 -2.22 -7.15
C LEU A 39 5.18 -1.44 -7.93
N PRO A 40 5.05 -0.12 -8.18
CA PRO A 40 6.10 0.66 -8.83
C PRO A 40 7.43 0.65 -8.06
N LEU A 41 7.40 0.78 -6.74
CA LEU A 41 8.61 0.75 -5.91
C LEU A 41 9.26 -0.65 -5.90
N LEU A 42 8.44 -1.71 -5.86
CA LEU A 42 8.92 -3.09 -6.01
C LEU A 42 9.62 -3.29 -7.36
N LEU A 43 9.01 -2.82 -8.45
CA LEU A 43 9.58 -2.93 -9.80
C LEU A 43 10.87 -2.12 -9.94
N LEU A 44 10.91 -0.89 -9.41
CA LEU A 44 12.12 -0.07 -9.34
C LEU A 44 13.22 -0.82 -8.60
N THR A 45 12.91 -1.41 -7.44
CA THR A 45 13.86 -2.15 -6.62
C THR A 45 14.42 -3.37 -7.33
N LEU A 46 13.56 -4.20 -7.94
CA LEU A 46 13.99 -5.38 -8.69
C LEU A 46 14.85 -4.98 -9.90
N TRP A 47 14.44 -3.95 -10.63
CA TRP A 47 15.18 -3.44 -11.77
C TRP A 47 16.54 -2.85 -11.35
N TYR A 48 16.58 -2.05 -10.30
CA TYR A 48 17.81 -1.46 -9.76
C TYR A 48 18.82 -2.54 -9.39
N PHE A 49 18.40 -3.57 -8.65
CA PHE A 49 19.27 -4.69 -8.30
C PHE A 49 19.76 -5.46 -9.53
N ALA A 50 18.92 -5.63 -10.54
CA ALA A 50 19.34 -6.24 -11.79
C ALA A 50 20.37 -5.38 -12.54
N ASP A 51 20.16 -4.07 -12.60
CA ASP A 51 21.04 -3.13 -13.30
C ASP A 51 22.42 -3.08 -12.63
N ILE A 52 22.52 -2.87 -11.30
CA ILE A 52 23.83 -2.92 -10.61
C ILE A 52 24.49 -4.29 -10.66
N ARG A 53 23.74 -5.38 -10.81
CA ARG A 53 24.33 -6.72 -10.80
C ARG A 53 24.91 -7.13 -12.14
N TRP A 54 24.28 -6.72 -13.24
CA TRP A 54 24.55 -7.25 -14.58
C TRP A 54 24.88 -6.19 -15.63
N LEU A 55 24.38 -4.97 -15.51
CA LEU A 55 24.52 -3.94 -16.54
C LEU A 55 25.55 -2.89 -16.15
N ARG A 56 25.54 -2.44 -14.90
CA ARG A 56 26.37 -1.35 -14.38
C ARG A 56 26.92 -1.67 -12.99
N PRO A 57 27.78 -2.70 -12.85
CA PRO A 57 28.39 -3.08 -11.58
C PRO A 57 29.22 -1.98 -10.92
N GLU A 58 29.73 -1.03 -11.71
CA GLU A 58 30.43 0.16 -11.23
C GLU A 58 29.53 1.14 -10.47
N MET A 59 28.22 1.06 -10.65
CA MET A 59 27.22 1.91 -9.97
C MET A 59 26.77 1.32 -8.62
N ALA A 60 27.29 0.16 -8.22
CA ALA A 60 26.98 -0.44 -6.93
C ALA A 60 27.54 0.44 -5.79
N ASP A 61 26.64 0.95 -4.96
CA ASP A 61 27.00 1.72 -3.76
C ASP A 61 27.33 0.77 -2.60
N ALA A 62 28.11 1.24 -1.63
CA ALA A 62 28.35 0.52 -0.37
C ALA A 62 27.05 0.37 0.45
N GLN A 63 26.10 1.28 0.25
CA GLN A 63 24.74 1.18 0.81
C GLN A 63 23.81 0.47 -0.18
N LEU A 64 22.95 -0.42 0.33
CA LEU A 64 21.97 -1.18 -0.45
C LEU A 64 21.03 -0.28 -1.28
N PHE A 65 20.67 0.88 -0.73
CA PHE A 65 19.89 1.92 -1.38
C PHE A 65 20.70 3.22 -1.27
N GLY A 66 21.50 3.48 -2.30
CA GLY A 66 22.43 4.61 -2.35
C GLY A 66 21.88 5.83 -3.09
N ALA A 67 22.73 6.83 -3.31
CA ALA A 67 22.35 8.10 -3.93
C ALA A 67 21.69 7.94 -5.33
N TRP A 68 22.11 6.93 -6.09
CA TRP A 68 21.50 6.65 -7.39
C TRP A 68 20.07 6.10 -7.27
N TYR A 69 19.80 5.24 -6.28
CA TYR A 69 18.44 4.76 -6.03
C TYR A 69 17.53 5.91 -5.59
N ASP A 70 18.03 6.79 -4.72
CA ASP A 70 17.32 7.98 -4.28
C ASP A 70 17.01 8.91 -5.47
N ASP A 71 17.97 9.14 -6.37
CA ASP A 71 17.73 9.96 -7.57
C ASP A 71 16.61 9.37 -8.45
N LEU A 72 16.61 8.05 -8.65
CA LEU A 72 15.55 7.37 -9.37
C LEU A 72 14.19 7.54 -8.68
N PHE A 73 14.12 7.49 -7.36
CA PHE A 73 12.86 7.60 -6.64
C PHE A 73 12.35 9.04 -6.52
N PHE A 74 13.24 10.00 -6.26
CA PHE A 74 12.89 11.38 -5.93
C PHE A 74 12.88 12.33 -7.13
N ASN A 75 13.66 12.04 -8.19
CA ASN A 75 13.82 12.96 -9.32
C ASN A 75 13.35 12.39 -10.66
N ASN A 76 13.23 11.06 -10.81
CA ASN A 76 12.78 10.48 -12.08
C ASN A 76 11.25 10.52 -12.22
N LEU A 77 10.77 11.23 -13.24
CA LEU A 77 9.34 11.43 -13.48
C LEU A 77 8.55 10.12 -13.65
N LEU A 78 9.13 9.10 -14.29
CA LEU A 78 8.45 7.81 -14.51
C LEU A 78 8.12 7.15 -13.17
N TRP A 79 9.08 7.10 -12.25
CA TRP A 79 8.91 6.47 -10.95
C TRP A 79 8.04 7.31 -10.03
N ILE A 80 8.18 8.63 -10.03
CA ILE A 80 7.30 9.54 -9.28
C ILE A 80 5.84 9.35 -9.70
N VAL A 81 5.54 9.42 -11.00
CA VAL A 81 4.18 9.31 -11.53
C VAL A 81 3.60 7.93 -11.25
N SER A 82 4.39 6.89 -11.52
CA SER A 82 3.93 5.50 -11.37
C SER A 82 3.65 5.18 -9.91
N HIS A 83 4.55 5.53 -8.99
CA HIS A 83 4.37 5.34 -7.55
C HIS A 83 3.11 6.08 -7.04
N ASN A 84 2.92 7.34 -7.43
CA ASN A 84 1.84 8.16 -6.91
C ASN A 84 0.47 7.93 -7.56
N LEU A 85 0.38 7.17 -8.65
CA LEU A 85 -0.87 6.87 -9.34
C LEU A 85 -1.91 6.17 -8.42
N PHE A 86 -1.44 5.34 -7.49
CA PHE A 86 -2.31 4.65 -6.53
C PHE A 86 -2.02 4.99 -5.07
N HIS A 87 -1.16 5.99 -4.83
CA HIS A 87 -0.74 6.45 -3.50
C HIS A 87 -1.20 7.89 -3.18
N ALA A 88 -1.31 8.75 -4.19
CA ALA A 88 -1.62 10.15 -3.95
C ALA A 88 -3.08 10.36 -3.49
N PRO A 89 -3.32 11.11 -2.40
CA PRO A 89 -4.67 11.33 -1.86
C PRO A 89 -5.65 11.87 -2.90
N LEU A 90 -5.25 12.86 -3.72
CA LEU A 90 -6.12 13.47 -4.73
C LEU A 90 -6.53 12.49 -5.83
N ILE A 91 -5.60 11.62 -6.27
CA ILE A 91 -5.90 10.59 -7.27
C ILE A 91 -6.85 9.55 -6.67
N ILE A 92 -6.58 9.07 -5.46
CA ILE A 92 -7.40 8.07 -4.77
C ILE A 92 -8.82 8.60 -4.54
N LEU A 93 -8.97 9.84 -4.07
CA LEU A 93 -10.27 10.49 -3.90
C LEU A 93 -11.02 10.60 -5.23
N SER A 94 -10.33 10.90 -6.32
CA SER A 94 -10.91 10.95 -7.66
C SER A 94 -11.39 9.58 -8.12
N LEU A 95 -10.58 8.52 -7.95
CA LEU A 95 -10.98 7.14 -8.26
C LEU A 95 -12.19 6.71 -7.41
N GLY A 96 -12.19 7.05 -6.12
CA GLY A 96 -13.31 6.80 -5.21
C GLY A 96 -14.61 7.48 -5.67
N LEU A 97 -14.53 8.76 -6.05
CA LEU A 97 -15.68 9.52 -6.55
C LEU A 97 -16.21 8.95 -7.88
N ILE A 98 -15.32 8.60 -8.81
CA ILE A 98 -15.68 7.96 -10.08
C ILE A 98 -16.35 6.60 -9.82
N GLY A 99 -15.77 5.79 -8.94
CA GLY A 99 -16.32 4.49 -8.54
C GLY A 99 -17.70 4.62 -7.91
N TRP A 100 -17.86 5.56 -6.98
CA TRP A 100 -19.15 5.86 -6.35
C TRP A 100 -20.21 6.30 -7.36
N ARG A 101 -19.87 7.23 -8.27
CA ARG A 101 -20.77 7.66 -9.36
C ARG A 101 -21.16 6.49 -10.26
N GLY A 102 -20.19 5.67 -10.68
CA GLY A 102 -20.44 4.48 -11.49
C GLY A 102 -21.38 3.50 -10.80
N TRP A 103 -21.17 3.26 -9.49
CA TRP A 103 -22.03 2.39 -8.70
C TRP A 103 -23.47 2.94 -8.60
N LYS A 104 -23.64 4.24 -8.34
CA LYS A 104 -24.95 4.91 -8.30
C LYS A 104 -25.69 4.86 -9.64
N GLN A 105 -24.97 4.77 -10.76
CA GLN A 105 -25.52 4.57 -12.10
C GLN A 105 -25.81 3.10 -12.45
N GLY A 106 -25.72 2.18 -11.48
CA GLY A 106 -25.94 0.75 -11.71
C GLY A 106 -24.80 0.04 -12.43
N ARG A 107 -23.64 0.69 -12.63
CA ARG A 107 -22.48 0.09 -13.31
C ARG A 107 -21.73 -0.82 -12.34
N GLY A 108 -21.70 -2.12 -12.64
CA GLY A 108 -21.08 -3.13 -11.77
C GLY A 108 -19.60 -2.87 -11.44
N TRP A 109 -18.85 -2.23 -12.35
CA TRP A 109 -17.45 -1.86 -12.15
C TRP A 109 -17.27 -0.73 -11.13
N GLY A 110 -18.26 0.15 -10.95
CA GLY A 110 -18.14 1.32 -10.09
C GLY A 110 -17.91 0.93 -8.63
N LEU A 111 -18.63 -0.08 -8.16
CA LEU A 111 -18.44 -0.59 -6.80
C LEU A 111 -17.06 -1.25 -6.63
N ALA A 112 -16.54 -1.92 -7.66
CA ALA A 112 -15.19 -2.47 -7.61
C ALA A 112 -14.13 -1.37 -7.52
N LEU A 113 -14.25 -0.32 -8.35
CA LEU A 113 -13.35 0.82 -8.31
C LEU A 113 -13.40 1.56 -6.97
N LEU A 114 -14.59 1.72 -6.38
CA LEU A 114 -14.75 2.32 -5.05
C LEU A 114 -13.99 1.53 -3.98
N TRP A 115 -14.16 0.20 -3.95
CA TRP A 115 -13.44 -0.66 -3.01
C TRP A 115 -11.94 -0.72 -3.27
N PHE A 116 -11.52 -0.65 -4.54
CA PHE A 116 -10.11 -0.51 -4.90
C PHE A 116 -9.52 0.79 -4.33
N ALA A 117 -10.18 1.92 -4.57
CA ALA A 117 -9.77 3.22 -4.04
C ALA A 117 -9.76 3.24 -2.50
N MET A 118 -10.70 2.57 -1.83
CA MET A 118 -10.69 2.38 -0.38
C MET A 118 -9.43 1.62 0.10
N GLY A 119 -8.99 0.61 -0.65
CA GLY A 119 -7.77 -0.15 -0.34
C GLY A 119 -6.52 0.71 -0.48
N CYS A 120 -6.41 1.42 -1.61
CA CYS A 120 -5.34 2.38 -1.86
C CYS A 120 -5.33 3.48 -0.79
N GLY A 121 -6.50 4.00 -0.42
CA GLY A 121 -6.64 5.05 0.58
C GLY A 121 -6.20 4.60 1.97
N LEU A 122 -6.56 3.37 2.38
CA LEU A 122 -6.09 2.82 3.65
C LEU A 122 -4.56 2.64 3.66
N HIS A 123 -4.02 2.06 2.59
CA HIS A 123 -2.59 1.86 2.40
C HIS A 123 -1.84 3.21 2.50
N SER A 124 -2.26 4.18 1.69
CA SER A 124 -1.63 5.50 1.62
C SER A 124 -1.77 6.27 2.94
N LEU A 125 -2.91 6.15 3.62
CA LEU A 125 -3.12 6.79 4.92
C LEU A 125 -2.10 6.27 5.95
N ILE A 126 -1.89 4.96 6.00
CA ILE A 126 -0.89 4.35 6.88
C ILE A 126 0.52 4.83 6.49
N ASP A 127 0.83 4.90 5.20
CA ASP A 127 2.16 5.30 4.74
C ASP A 127 2.46 6.79 4.94
N ILE A 128 1.46 7.66 4.82
CA ILE A 128 1.59 9.08 5.21
C ILE A 128 2.12 9.18 6.64
N PHE A 129 1.63 8.35 7.57
CA PHE A 129 2.03 8.41 8.97
C PHE A 129 3.17 7.45 9.36
N THR A 130 3.68 6.64 8.43
CA THR A 130 4.75 5.67 8.72
C THR A 130 5.98 5.84 7.83
N HIS A 131 6.03 6.90 7.04
CA HIS A 131 7.22 7.31 6.29
C HIS A 131 7.62 8.74 6.67
N HIS A 132 8.91 8.94 6.95
CA HIS A 132 9.41 10.25 7.34
C HIS A 132 9.82 11.11 6.12
N HIS A 133 10.44 10.52 5.10
CA HIS A 133 10.96 11.26 3.93
C HIS A 133 10.42 10.75 2.59
N ASP A 134 10.04 9.48 2.55
CA ASP A 134 9.75 8.68 1.36
C ASP A 134 8.25 8.35 1.22
N GLY A 135 7.39 9.01 2.00
CA GLY A 135 5.94 8.84 1.97
C GLY A 135 5.29 9.40 0.70
N PRO A 136 4.01 9.12 0.45
CA PRO A 136 3.32 9.51 -0.78
C PRO A 136 3.22 11.04 -0.93
N LEU A 137 3.11 11.50 -2.18
CA LEU A 137 2.93 12.92 -2.49
C LEU A 137 1.50 13.36 -2.20
N LEU A 138 1.35 14.40 -1.36
CA LEU A 138 0.05 14.84 -0.88
C LEU A 138 -0.78 15.55 -1.95
N LEU A 139 -0.12 16.36 -2.79
CA LEU A 139 -0.76 17.21 -3.81
C LEU A 139 -0.46 16.78 -5.24
N PHE A 140 0.06 15.57 -5.47
CA PHE A 140 0.24 15.04 -6.81
C PHE A 140 -1.11 15.02 -7.58
N PRO A 141 -1.16 15.47 -8.85
CA PRO A 141 -0.03 15.77 -9.75
C PRO A 141 0.39 17.25 -9.79
N PHE A 142 -0.11 18.10 -8.90
CA PHE A 142 0.17 19.54 -8.90
C PHE A 142 1.50 19.90 -8.22
N ASP A 143 1.92 19.09 -7.25
CA ASP A 143 3.22 19.19 -6.59
C ASP A 143 3.89 17.81 -6.59
N LEU A 144 5.12 17.75 -7.11
CA LEU A 144 5.89 16.51 -7.23
C LEU A 144 6.85 16.27 -6.05
N SER A 145 6.80 17.13 -5.02
CA SER A 145 7.76 17.14 -3.91
C SER A 145 7.10 17.13 -2.53
N LEU A 146 5.87 17.66 -2.40
CA LEU A 146 5.22 17.80 -1.11
C LEU A 146 4.83 16.44 -0.49
N ARG A 147 5.52 16.10 0.60
CA ARG A 147 5.31 14.91 1.42
C ARG A 147 5.06 15.31 2.87
N PHE A 148 4.31 14.49 3.59
CA PHE A 148 4.21 14.65 5.04
C PHE A 148 5.46 14.06 5.69
N GLN A 149 6.15 14.84 6.52
CA GLN A 149 7.28 14.35 7.29
C GLN A 149 6.80 13.70 8.58
N SER A 150 6.41 12.43 8.52
CA SER A 150 5.90 11.74 9.71
C SER A 150 6.97 11.63 10.79
N PRO A 151 6.70 11.93 12.06
CA PRO A 151 7.68 11.70 13.15
C PRO A 151 8.06 10.22 13.32
N VAL A 152 7.29 9.30 12.73
CA VAL A 152 7.50 7.85 12.78
C VAL A 152 7.76 7.32 11.38
N SER A 153 8.85 6.58 11.22
CA SER A 153 9.16 5.77 10.05
C SER A 153 9.12 4.29 10.42
N TYR A 154 8.54 3.45 9.57
CA TYR A 154 8.51 2.01 9.81
C TYR A 154 9.89 1.36 9.65
N TRP A 155 10.83 2.02 8.96
CA TRP A 155 12.16 1.47 8.65
C TRP A 155 13.33 2.29 9.18
N ASP A 156 13.20 3.62 9.27
CA ASP A 156 14.31 4.48 9.67
C ASP A 156 14.55 4.44 11.19
N PRO A 157 15.72 3.95 11.66
CA PRO A 157 16.06 3.91 13.08
C PRO A 157 16.05 5.27 13.78
N ARG A 158 16.28 6.37 13.05
CA ARG A 158 16.26 7.74 13.59
C ARG A 158 14.84 8.24 13.87
N HIS A 159 13.84 7.58 13.28
CA HIS A 159 12.42 7.92 13.39
C HIS A 159 11.62 6.72 13.94
N TYR A 160 12.08 6.15 15.05
CA TYR A 160 11.43 5.03 15.76
C TYR A 160 11.30 3.71 15.00
N GLY A 161 11.92 3.52 13.83
CA GLY A 161 11.80 2.30 13.03
C GLY A 161 12.20 1.02 13.76
N ARG A 162 13.19 1.09 14.66
CA ARG A 162 13.59 -0.06 15.52
C ARG A 162 12.51 -0.51 16.50
N LEU A 163 11.61 0.38 16.89
CA LEU A 163 10.46 0.07 17.75
C LEU A 163 9.22 -0.24 16.92
N PHE A 164 8.98 0.52 15.85
CA PHE A 164 7.81 0.37 15.02
C PHE A 164 7.80 -0.97 14.27
N ALA A 165 8.92 -1.34 13.62
CA ALA A 165 9.03 -2.57 12.85
C ALA A 165 8.61 -3.83 13.64
N PRO A 166 9.13 -4.14 14.84
CA PRO A 166 8.69 -5.32 15.58
C PRO A 166 7.21 -5.26 16.00
N LEU A 167 6.67 -4.08 16.30
CA LEU A 167 5.25 -3.91 16.63
C LEU A 167 4.34 -4.16 15.42
N GLU A 168 4.75 -3.68 14.24
CA GLU A 168 4.10 -3.98 12.97
C GLU A 168 4.03 -5.50 12.73
N HIS A 169 5.16 -6.20 12.84
CA HIS A 169 5.19 -7.65 12.60
C HIS A 169 4.39 -8.42 13.66
N LEU A 170 4.37 -7.96 14.91
CA LEU A 170 3.53 -8.53 15.96
C LEU A 170 2.04 -8.39 15.63
N LEU A 171 1.62 -7.21 15.15
CA LEU A 171 0.25 -6.98 14.67
C LEU A 171 -0.10 -7.95 13.54
N ASP A 172 0.80 -8.14 12.58
CA ASP A 172 0.58 -9.06 11.46
C ASP A 172 0.40 -10.50 11.93
N VAL A 173 1.24 -10.98 12.85
CA VAL A 173 1.11 -12.32 13.44
C VAL A 173 -0.25 -12.47 14.14
N VAL A 174 -0.66 -11.48 14.94
CA VAL A 174 -1.97 -11.51 15.63
C VAL A 174 -3.12 -11.55 14.62
N LEU A 175 -3.07 -10.72 13.58
CA LEU A 175 -4.10 -10.68 12.53
C LEU A 175 -4.16 -11.97 11.72
N LEU A 176 -3.01 -12.56 11.37
CA LEU A 176 -2.93 -13.84 10.68
C LEU A 176 -3.52 -14.97 11.52
N LEU A 177 -3.18 -15.05 12.81
CA LEU A 177 -3.75 -16.04 13.73
C LEU A 177 -5.27 -15.87 13.86
N TRP A 178 -5.75 -14.63 13.98
CA TRP A 178 -7.17 -14.33 14.04
C TRP A 178 -7.88 -14.74 12.74
N LEU A 179 -7.34 -14.38 11.58
CA LEU A 179 -7.89 -14.75 10.27
C LEU A 179 -7.89 -16.28 10.08
N TRP A 180 -6.82 -16.97 10.49
CA TRP A 180 -6.69 -18.43 10.42
C TRP A 180 -7.74 -19.15 11.26
N ARG A 181 -7.81 -18.85 12.56
CA ARG A 181 -8.79 -19.46 13.49
C ARG A 181 -10.22 -19.29 13.01
N SER A 182 -10.48 -18.17 12.36
CA SER A 182 -11.81 -17.80 11.91
C SER A 182 -12.24 -18.49 10.62
N ARG A 183 -11.30 -19.11 9.91
CA ARG A 183 -11.50 -19.93 8.72
C ARG A 183 -11.78 -21.39 9.11
N SER A 184 -11.01 -21.93 10.05
CA SER A 184 -11.22 -23.29 10.57
C SER A 184 -12.59 -23.46 11.22
N THR A 185 -13.10 -22.46 11.94
CA THR A 185 -14.47 -22.51 12.51
C THR A 185 -15.57 -22.53 11.45
N ALA A 186 -15.35 -21.93 10.28
CA ALA A 186 -16.34 -21.92 9.20
C ALA A 186 -16.37 -23.26 8.48
N GLU A 187 -15.22 -23.91 8.32
CA GLU A 187 -15.09 -25.24 7.72
C GLU A 187 -15.65 -26.33 8.65
N SER A 188 -15.42 -26.24 9.97
CA SER A 188 -15.97 -27.20 10.94
C SER A 188 -17.49 -27.11 11.11
N GLY A 189 -18.11 -25.96 10.82
CA GLY A 189 -19.56 -25.76 10.91
C GLY A 189 -20.35 -26.17 9.66
N GLN A 190 -19.68 -26.63 8.59
CA GLN A 190 -20.31 -27.17 7.38
C GLN A 190 -20.37 -28.71 7.36
N VAL A 191 -19.79 -29.37 8.37
CA VAL A 191 -19.71 -30.84 8.48
C VAL A 191 -20.70 -31.41 9.52
N ALA A 192 -21.51 -30.55 10.16
CA ALA A 192 -22.57 -30.93 11.10
C ALA A 192 -23.94 -30.57 10.52
#